data_AF-A0A067PTB3-F1
#
_entry.id   AF-A0A067PTB3-F1
#
_cell.length_a   1.000
_cell.length_b   1.000
_cell.length_c   1.000
_cell.angle_alpha   90.00
_cell.angle_beta   90.00
_cell.angle_gamma   90.00
#
_symmetry.space_group_name_H-M   'P 1'
#
loop_
_entity.id
_entity.type
_entity.pdbx_description
1 polymer ?
#
loop_
_entity_poly.entity_id
_entity_poly.type
_entity_poly.pdbx_seq_one_letter_code
_entity_poly.pdbx_strand_id
1 'polypeptide(L)'
;MHIFEVDAVFQLVRKAVIAQMFEWSWDSIGTECTSSLGPAGYGFVQASPAQEHVTGPPSSLLIPRSLNLKRFVGTQWWTDYQPVSYILTSKRGNRAQFQNMINTCHQAGVRVIADTIWNHMAGANSGIGVAGSTFTHYNYPGIYDTTNFHHCGLEPGDDIENYDNRVEVQTCQLVGLADLATETEYVRARLAAYANDLLGVGVDGLRLDAAKHMAAADVANMTTRLHGTPYITQEVIYGAGEPSSPLNMLESVIFRYTSALQQAFSYSGISNLEFLNSQGLVDGSVANVFVTNHDTERNGAALTYKSSSNTYVLATIFSLAHPYGTPTILSSFEFPDDNTDQGSPNGGSGTCSGTGGANGWLCQHRWIAFSGMVGFRNNVSSAPLTNWVAVGAQQIAFGRGSAGFVAINNADTPWSFQFQTSLPAGSYCDIIHGVLSGNTCTGPSFVVASDGIFTATVAPRDAVALHIGAKGTAIGVISVTFSEVATTTFGENIFLTGNLSELVSWDPYHAIPLSSATHPKWQVTLNLPSETPFQYKYVRIESNGAVVWESDPNRNAITPSSGNYYSLADSWR
;
A
#
# COMPACT_ATOMS: atom_id res chain seq x y z
N MET A 1 -5.70 -38.83 13.73
CA MET A 1 -6.87 -38.28 13.03
C MET A 1 -7.78 -37.66 14.08
N HIS A 2 -7.52 -36.40 14.43
CA HIS A 2 -8.41 -35.61 15.29
C HIS A 2 -8.74 -34.33 14.52
N ILE A 3 -10.04 -34.18 14.32
CA ILE A 3 -10.72 -33.17 13.55
C ILE A 3 -10.79 -31.93 14.44
N PHE A 4 -10.34 -30.79 13.93
CA PHE A 4 -10.61 -29.49 14.52
C PHE A 4 -12.09 -29.17 14.30
N GLU A 5 -12.89 -29.30 15.35
CA GLU A 5 -14.13 -28.56 15.51
C GLU A 5 -13.75 -27.22 16.16
N VAL A 6 -13.84 -26.13 15.40
CA VAL A 6 -13.71 -24.77 15.93
C VAL A 6 -15.07 -24.09 15.75
N ASP A 7 -15.52 -23.51 16.85
CA ASP A 7 -16.86 -23.04 17.15
C ASP A 7 -17.57 -22.23 16.05
N ALA A 8 -18.84 -22.59 15.87
CA ALA A 8 -19.83 -21.82 15.12
C ALA A 8 -20.33 -20.64 15.96
N VAL A 9 -19.51 -19.58 16.12
CA VAL A 9 -19.97 -18.25 16.54
C VAL A 9 -19.13 -17.21 15.78
N PHE A 10 -19.72 -16.63 14.73
CA PHE A 10 -19.09 -15.75 13.73
C PHE A 10 -17.93 -16.40 12.96
N GLN A 11 -18.12 -16.70 11.67
CA GLN A 11 -17.00 -16.79 10.74
C GLN A 11 -16.32 -15.40 10.68
N LEU A 12 -15.37 -15.16 11.59
CA LEU A 12 -14.46 -14.04 11.51
C LEU A 12 -13.72 -14.19 10.18
N VAL A 13 -14.09 -13.35 9.21
CA VAL A 13 -13.30 -13.12 8.00
C VAL A 13 -11.87 -12.88 8.48
N ARG A 14 -10.94 -13.79 8.14
CA ARG A 14 -9.52 -13.62 8.46
C ARG A 14 -9.01 -12.40 7.69
N LYS A 15 -8.96 -11.25 8.34
CA LYS A 15 -8.35 -10.03 7.80
C LYS A 15 -6.86 -10.31 7.61
N ALA A 16 -6.40 -10.25 6.36
CA ALA A 16 -5.06 -10.67 5.98
C ALA A 16 -4.15 -9.51 5.57
N VAL A 17 -4.69 -8.36 5.17
CA VAL A 17 -3.89 -7.24 4.67
C VAL A 17 -3.04 -6.65 5.79
N ILE A 18 -1.76 -6.45 5.50
CA ILE A 18 -0.75 -5.88 6.41
C ILE A 18 -0.49 -4.44 6.01
N ALA A 19 -0.48 -3.51 6.96
CA ALA A 19 0.08 -2.17 6.78
C ALA A 19 1.51 -2.14 7.34
N GLN A 20 2.52 -1.97 6.48
CA GLN A 20 3.90 -1.73 6.94
C GLN A 20 4.07 -0.25 7.26
N MET A 21 4.00 0.09 8.55
CA MET A 21 4.13 1.46 9.06
C MET A 21 5.61 1.78 9.29
N PHE A 22 6.32 2.05 8.19
CA PHE A 22 7.77 2.22 8.18
C PHE A 22 8.24 3.49 8.89
N GLU A 23 9.05 3.32 9.94
CA GLU A 23 9.62 4.37 10.80
C GLU A 23 8.63 5.25 11.58
N TRP A 24 7.35 4.87 11.63
CA TRP A 24 6.36 5.54 12.46
C TRP A 24 6.68 5.33 13.94
N SER A 25 6.46 6.36 14.76
CA SER A 25 6.48 6.23 16.22
C SER A 25 5.36 5.30 16.67
N TRP A 26 5.55 4.61 17.80
CA TRP A 26 4.57 3.66 18.30
C TRP A 26 3.25 4.34 18.72
N ASP A 27 3.32 5.54 19.29
CA ASP A 27 2.13 6.31 19.63
C ASP A 27 1.32 6.71 18.39
N SER A 28 1.99 7.07 17.28
CA SER A 28 1.32 7.35 16.01
C SER A 28 0.70 6.09 15.41
N ILE A 29 1.38 4.94 15.46
CA ILE A 29 0.80 3.66 15.01
C ILE A 29 -0.46 3.33 15.83
N GLY A 30 -0.42 3.46 17.15
CA GLY A 30 -1.59 3.22 18.00
C GLY A 30 -2.78 4.13 17.64
N THR A 31 -2.50 5.40 17.33
CA THR A 31 -3.51 6.36 16.85
C THR A 31 -4.10 5.93 15.50
N GLU A 32 -3.27 5.51 14.55
CA GLU A 32 -3.73 5.04 13.23
C GLU A 32 -4.49 3.72 13.32
N CYS A 33 -4.14 2.83 14.25
CA CYS A 33 -4.87 1.59 14.50
C CYS A 33 -6.35 1.86 14.80
N THR A 34 -6.65 2.83 15.66
CA THR A 34 -8.03 3.17 16.05
C THR A 34 -8.75 4.03 15.03
N SER A 35 -8.06 5.01 14.44
CA SER A 35 -8.68 6.02 13.59
C SER A 35 -8.80 5.61 12.12
N SER A 36 -7.96 4.69 11.63
CA SER A 36 -7.92 4.34 10.22
C SER A 36 -7.78 2.84 9.96
N LEU A 37 -6.74 2.17 10.47
CA LEU A 37 -6.42 0.80 10.08
C LEU A 37 -7.51 -0.20 10.52
N GLY A 38 -7.96 -0.12 11.77
CA GLY A 38 -9.06 -0.94 12.29
C GLY A 38 -10.36 -0.74 11.51
N PRO A 39 -10.86 0.52 11.39
CA PRO A 39 -12.05 0.84 10.59
C PRO A 39 -11.97 0.43 9.13
N ALA A 40 -10.82 0.58 8.46
CA ALA A 40 -10.62 0.15 7.08
C ALA A 40 -10.51 -1.38 6.93
N GLY A 41 -10.29 -2.09 8.04
CA GLY A 41 -10.26 -3.55 8.07
C GLY A 41 -8.89 -4.18 7.82
N TYR A 42 -7.79 -3.47 8.09
CA TYR A 42 -6.47 -4.09 8.11
C TYR A 42 -6.41 -5.20 9.16
N GLY A 43 -5.73 -6.29 8.84
CA GLY A 43 -5.56 -7.43 9.75
C GLY A 43 -4.35 -7.30 10.65
N PHE A 44 -3.30 -6.66 10.12
CA PHE A 44 -2.04 -6.45 10.82
C PHE A 44 -1.46 -5.07 10.54
N VAL A 45 -0.67 -4.59 11.49
CA VAL A 45 0.32 -3.54 11.31
C VAL A 45 1.72 -4.12 11.53
N GLN A 46 2.66 -3.87 10.61
CA GLN A 46 4.07 -4.16 10.81
C GLN A 46 4.79 -2.88 11.25
N ALA A 47 5.39 -2.91 12.43
CA ALA A 47 6.19 -1.82 12.98
C ALA A 47 7.69 -2.05 12.72
N SER A 48 8.46 -0.95 12.62
CA SER A 48 9.93 -0.98 12.57
C SER A 48 10.55 -1.68 13.81
N PRO A 49 11.82 -2.11 13.72
CA PRO A 49 12.49 -2.83 14.79
C PRO A 49 12.40 -2.14 16.16
N ALA A 50 12.13 -2.93 17.20
CA ALA A 50 11.84 -2.38 18.54
C ALA A 50 13.03 -2.30 19.48
N GLN A 51 14.09 -3.04 19.17
CA GLN A 51 15.30 -3.06 19.95
C GLN A 51 16.12 -1.77 19.78
N GLU A 52 16.98 -1.53 20.76
CA GLU A 52 17.95 -0.45 20.74
C GLU A 52 18.93 -0.62 19.58
N HIS A 53 19.15 0.49 18.89
CA HIS A 53 20.03 0.57 17.75
C HIS A 53 20.99 1.76 17.90
N VAL A 54 21.94 1.89 16.96
CA VAL A 54 22.91 2.98 16.95
C VAL A 54 22.25 4.37 16.89
N THR A 55 22.83 5.38 17.55
CA THR A 55 22.32 6.78 17.50
C THR A 55 22.51 7.48 16.15
N GLY A 56 23.15 6.82 15.19
CA GLY A 56 23.71 7.43 13.97
C GLY A 56 25.18 7.07 13.79
N PRO A 57 25.77 7.32 12.62
CA PRO A 57 27.15 6.92 12.34
C PRO A 57 28.13 7.62 13.30
N PRO A 58 28.90 6.86 14.10
CA PRO A 58 30.05 7.41 14.81
C PRO A 58 31.14 7.80 13.80
N SER A 59 32.10 8.62 14.22
CA SER A 59 33.17 9.23 13.42
C SER A 59 34.12 8.28 12.65
N SER A 60 33.85 6.97 12.61
CA SER A 60 34.61 5.95 11.90
C SER A 60 33.71 4.77 11.50
N LEU A 61 32.99 4.90 10.38
CA LEU A 61 32.34 3.78 9.69
C LEU A 61 33.39 3.02 8.86
N LEU A 62 33.30 1.68 8.82
CA LEU A 62 34.11 0.83 7.92
C LEU A 62 33.49 0.68 6.51
N ILE A 63 32.36 1.33 6.22
CA ILE A 63 31.72 1.25 4.90
C ILE A 63 32.64 1.85 3.82
N PRO A 64 32.94 1.14 2.72
CA PRO A 64 33.76 1.64 1.63
C PRO A 64 33.27 3.02 1.13
N ARG A 65 34.21 3.94 0.93
CA ARG A 65 34.04 5.36 0.56
C ARG A 65 33.34 5.64 -0.80
N SER A 66 32.59 4.68 -1.36
CA SER A 66 31.97 4.78 -2.69
C SER A 66 30.53 5.31 -2.69
N LEU A 67 29.89 5.53 -1.53
CA LEU A 67 28.57 6.16 -1.44
C LEU A 67 28.73 7.63 -1.03
N ASN A 68 28.18 8.55 -1.82
CA ASN A 68 28.35 10.02 -1.69
C ASN A 68 28.07 10.54 -0.26
N LEU A 69 29.15 10.73 0.49
CA LEU A 69 29.22 10.86 1.94
C LEU A 69 28.93 12.30 2.47
N LYS A 70 27.90 12.99 1.96
CA LYS A 70 27.70 14.42 2.26
C LYS A 70 26.81 14.77 3.46
N ARG A 71 26.13 13.83 4.15
CA ARG A 71 25.19 14.24 5.20
C ARG A 71 24.80 13.17 6.22
N PHE A 72 25.79 12.64 6.93
CA PHE A 72 25.56 11.72 8.05
C PHE A 72 25.13 12.48 9.33
N VAL A 73 23.84 12.74 9.47
CA VAL A 73 23.16 13.09 10.73
C VAL A 73 22.40 11.85 11.14
N GLY A 74 22.49 11.34 12.39
CA GLY A 74 21.97 10.03 12.86
C GLY A 74 20.47 9.72 12.72
N THR A 75 19.81 10.36 11.77
CA THR A 75 18.41 10.25 11.38
C THR A 75 18.22 9.34 10.18
N GLN A 76 19.23 8.61 9.67
CA GLN A 76 19.00 7.69 8.54
C GLN A 76 18.05 6.57 8.94
N TRP A 77 17.27 6.05 7.99
CA TRP A 77 16.32 4.99 8.27
C TRP A 77 16.98 3.67 8.63
N TRP A 78 18.09 3.36 7.95
CA TRP A 78 18.82 2.11 8.17
C TRP A 78 19.44 2.00 9.56
N THR A 79 19.50 3.10 10.33
CA THR A 79 20.01 3.02 11.71
C THR A 79 19.09 2.20 12.61
N ASP A 80 17.78 2.07 12.31
CA ASP A 80 16.84 1.19 13.03
C ASP A 80 17.23 -0.29 12.91
N TYR A 81 17.94 -0.64 11.83
CA TYR A 81 18.35 -1.99 11.48
C TYR A 81 19.77 -2.32 11.96
N GLN A 82 20.40 -1.47 12.78
CA GLN A 82 21.71 -1.74 13.37
C GLN A 82 21.61 -1.90 14.89
N PRO A 83 21.19 -3.09 15.38
CA PRO A 83 20.95 -3.30 16.79
C PRO A 83 22.25 -3.28 17.60
N VAL A 84 22.14 -2.78 18.84
CA VAL A 84 23.26 -2.72 19.80
C VAL A 84 22.89 -3.31 21.17
N SER A 85 21.60 -3.53 21.42
CA SER A 85 21.12 -4.34 22.53
C SER A 85 19.73 -4.89 22.19
N TYR A 86 19.15 -5.67 23.11
CA TYR A 86 17.77 -6.13 23.03
C TYR A 86 16.81 -5.33 23.94
N ILE A 87 17.24 -4.16 24.44
CA ILE A 87 16.37 -3.24 25.18
C ILE A 87 15.33 -2.69 24.20
N LEU A 88 14.04 -2.75 24.56
CA LEU A 88 12.95 -2.23 23.72
C LEU A 88 12.85 -0.70 23.82
N THR A 89 13.90 0.01 23.43
CA THR A 89 13.93 1.47 23.33
C THR A 89 14.64 1.84 22.04
N SER A 90 13.92 2.46 21.11
CA SER A 90 14.43 2.87 19.80
C SER A 90 14.13 4.35 19.54
N LYS A 91 14.50 4.88 18.35
CA LYS A 91 14.01 6.19 17.87
C LYS A 91 12.47 6.29 17.86
N ARG A 92 11.75 5.16 17.89
CA ARG A 92 10.29 5.08 17.77
C ARG A 92 9.55 5.14 19.11
N GLY A 93 10.27 5.00 20.22
CA GLY A 93 9.72 5.06 21.57
C GLY A 93 10.44 4.11 22.54
N ASN A 94 9.83 3.91 23.71
CA ASN A 94 10.29 2.95 24.73
C ASN A 94 9.30 1.78 24.91
N ARG A 95 9.69 0.79 25.71
CA ARG A 95 8.93 -0.45 25.94
C ARG A 95 7.46 -0.19 26.30
N ALA A 96 7.19 0.80 27.13
CA ALA A 96 5.84 1.13 27.56
C ALA A 96 5.00 1.68 26.39
N GLN A 97 5.59 2.53 25.55
CA GLN A 97 4.93 3.02 24.32
C GLN A 97 4.70 1.89 23.32
N PHE A 98 5.66 0.96 23.16
CA PHE A 98 5.49 -0.21 22.29
C PHE A 98 4.32 -1.09 22.75
N GLN A 99 4.29 -1.42 24.04
CA GLN A 99 3.21 -2.23 24.62
C GLN A 99 1.86 -1.50 24.57
N ASN A 100 1.84 -0.17 24.77
CA ASN A 100 0.63 0.61 24.62
C ASN A 100 0.10 0.60 23.19
N MET A 101 0.98 0.73 22.18
CA MET A 101 0.63 0.61 20.77
C MET A 101 0.00 -0.76 20.47
N ILE A 102 0.63 -1.85 20.95
CA ILE A 102 0.10 -3.22 20.79
C ILE A 102 -1.32 -3.33 21.37
N ASN A 103 -1.50 -2.94 22.63
CA ASN A 103 -2.80 -3.00 23.30
C ASN A 103 -3.86 -2.17 22.57
N THR A 104 -3.49 -0.99 22.08
CA THR A 104 -4.37 -0.08 21.34
C THR A 104 -4.77 -0.68 19.99
N CYS A 105 -3.82 -1.27 19.26
CA CYS A 105 -4.10 -1.96 18.00
C CYS A 105 -5.00 -3.18 18.20
N HIS A 106 -4.75 -3.99 19.23
CA HIS A 106 -5.61 -5.13 19.56
C HIS A 106 -7.05 -4.71 19.85
N GLN A 107 -7.25 -3.62 20.59
CA GLN A 107 -8.59 -3.06 20.86
C GLN A 107 -9.29 -2.60 19.57
N ALA A 108 -8.54 -2.15 18.58
CA ALA A 108 -9.05 -1.80 17.25
C ALA A 108 -9.23 -3.01 16.31
N GLY A 109 -8.93 -4.23 16.78
CA GLY A 109 -8.99 -5.46 15.99
C GLY A 109 -7.85 -5.62 14.98
N VAL A 110 -6.72 -4.95 15.20
CA VAL A 110 -5.51 -4.99 14.37
C VAL A 110 -4.39 -5.70 15.16
N ARG A 111 -3.81 -6.75 14.57
CA ARG A 111 -2.66 -7.45 15.16
C ARG A 111 -1.35 -6.76 14.84
N VAL A 112 -0.29 -7.02 15.61
CA VAL A 112 1.01 -6.35 15.46
C VAL A 112 2.10 -7.34 15.05
N ILE A 113 2.81 -7.00 13.99
CA ILE A 113 4.03 -7.66 13.53
C ILE A 113 5.22 -6.78 13.91
N ALA A 114 6.22 -7.33 14.58
CA ALA A 114 7.49 -6.65 14.82
C ALA A 114 8.49 -7.02 13.73
N ASP A 115 9.16 -6.04 13.15
CA ASP A 115 10.38 -6.29 12.37
C ASP A 115 11.52 -6.70 13.32
N THR A 116 12.28 -7.74 12.97
CA THR A 116 13.29 -8.34 13.84
C THR A 116 14.57 -8.65 13.07
N ILE A 117 15.70 -8.28 13.67
CA ILE A 117 17.04 -8.55 13.11
C ILE A 117 17.65 -9.71 13.88
N TRP A 118 17.79 -10.85 13.21
CA TRP A 118 18.42 -12.06 13.76
C TRP A 118 19.80 -12.34 13.14
N ASN A 119 20.10 -11.73 12.00
CA ASN A 119 21.32 -11.99 11.25
C ASN A 119 22.55 -11.34 11.89
N HIS A 120 22.45 -10.07 12.29
CA HIS A 120 23.63 -9.26 12.59
C HIS A 120 23.40 -8.31 13.76
N MET A 121 24.49 -7.71 14.22
CA MET A 121 24.52 -6.52 15.07
C MET A 121 25.09 -5.31 14.29
N ALA A 122 25.28 -4.16 14.94
CA ALA A 122 25.72 -2.92 14.30
C ALA A 122 27.07 -3.03 13.55
N GLY A 123 27.16 -2.33 12.40
CA GLY A 123 28.35 -2.31 11.55
C GLY A 123 29.38 -1.23 11.89
N ALA A 124 29.24 -0.59 13.05
CA ALA A 124 30.16 0.45 13.50
C ALA A 124 31.29 -0.13 14.37
N ASN A 125 32.49 0.47 14.30
CA ASN A 125 33.65 0.08 15.12
C ASN A 125 33.34 0.10 16.62
N SER A 126 32.66 1.15 17.06
CA SER A 126 32.17 1.32 18.43
C SER A 126 31.16 2.45 18.49
N GLY A 127 30.33 2.47 19.53
CA GLY A 127 29.37 3.54 19.72
C GLY A 127 28.53 3.38 20.98
N ILE A 128 27.49 4.19 21.04
CA ILE A 128 26.47 4.17 22.08
C ILE A 128 25.11 4.05 21.38
N GLY A 129 24.25 3.20 21.90
CA GLY A 129 22.87 3.06 21.45
C GLY A 129 21.96 4.16 21.97
N VAL A 130 20.79 4.26 21.37
CA VAL A 130 19.77 5.25 21.74
C VAL A 130 19.25 5.09 23.18
N ALA A 131 19.45 3.94 23.82
CA ALA A 131 19.12 3.66 25.21
C ALA A 131 20.35 3.66 26.14
N GLY A 132 21.53 4.01 25.63
CA GLY A 132 22.76 4.17 26.40
C GLY A 132 23.70 2.95 26.42
N SER A 133 23.37 1.85 25.73
CA SER A 133 24.26 0.69 25.67
C SER A 133 25.52 1.01 24.89
N THR A 134 26.70 0.73 25.45
CA THR A 134 27.97 0.83 24.72
C THR A 134 28.23 -0.43 23.94
N PHE A 135 28.93 -0.33 22.82
CA PHE A 135 29.35 -1.50 22.04
C PHE A 135 30.66 -1.23 21.29
N THR A 136 31.36 -2.30 20.92
CA THR A 136 32.30 -2.33 19.80
C THR A 136 31.81 -3.33 18.77
N HIS A 137 32.40 -3.33 17.58
CA HIS A 137 31.94 -4.11 16.43
C HIS A 137 31.55 -5.55 16.75
N TYR A 138 32.38 -6.27 17.54
CA TYR A 138 32.12 -7.65 17.99
C TYR A 138 31.98 -7.80 19.51
N ASN A 139 31.69 -6.73 20.25
CA ASN A 139 31.51 -6.82 21.70
C ASN A 139 30.37 -5.93 22.17
N TYR A 140 29.33 -6.60 22.68
CA TYR A 140 28.08 -6.02 23.17
C TYR A 140 27.93 -6.45 24.64
N PRO A 141 28.40 -5.64 25.60
CA PRO A 141 28.54 -6.04 27.01
C PRO A 141 27.28 -6.69 27.59
N GLY A 142 27.43 -7.90 28.14
CA GLY A 142 26.33 -8.69 28.72
C GLY A 142 25.47 -9.45 27.70
N ILE A 143 25.76 -9.31 26.41
CA ILE A 143 25.02 -9.95 25.32
C ILE A 143 25.94 -10.84 24.50
N TYR A 144 26.91 -10.26 23.80
CA TYR A 144 27.79 -10.97 22.88
C TYR A 144 29.25 -10.54 23.06
N ASP A 145 30.16 -11.49 22.88
CA ASP A 145 31.58 -11.22 22.68
C ASP A 145 32.03 -11.71 21.29
N THR A 146 33.33 -11.55 21.01
CA THR A 146 33.92 -11.86 19.69
C THR A 146 33.69 -13.29 19.21
N THR A 147 33.38 -14.23 20.11
CA THR A 147 33.13 -15.65 19.77
C THR A 147 31.70 -15.91 19.30
N ASN A 148 30.81 -14.92 19.41
CA ASN A 148 29.42 -15.03 18.99
C ASN A 148 29.17 -14.47 17.58
N PHE A 149 30.22 -14.05 16.90
CA PHE A 149 30.21 -13.54 15.54
C PHE A 149 31.02 -14.43 14.63
N HIS A 150 30.62 -14.50 13.37
CA HIS A 150 31.44 -15.12 12.36
C HIS A 150 32.67 -14.25 12.06
N HIS A 151 33.78 -14.92 11.76
CA HIS A 151 35.01 -14.34 11.20
C HIS A 151 35.32 -15.19 9.97
N CYS A 152 34.59 -14.96 8.87
CA CYS A 152 34.49 -15.95 7.80
C CYS A 152 35.84 -16.24 7.12
N GLY A 153 36.75 -15.27 7.11
CA GLY A 153 38.10 -15.42 6.58
C GLY A 153 38.14 -15.69 5.08
N LEU A 154 37.03 -15.45 4.37
CA LEU A 154 36.90 -15.68 2.92
C LEU A 154 37.29 -14.45 2.11
N GLU A 155 36.97 -13.26 2.61
CA GLU A 155 37.16 -11.98 1.91
C GLU A 155 37.70 -10.89 2.86
N PRO A 156 38.28 -9.78 2.34
CA PRO A 156 38.77 -8.69 3.16
C PRO A 156 37.68 -8.10 4.06
N GLY A 157 37.96 -7.97 5.36
CA GLY A 157 36.99 -7.42 6.32
C GLY A 157 35.85 -8.36 6.65
N ASP A 158 35.94 -9.63 6.23
CA ASP A 158 34.88 -10.63 6.36
C ASP A 158 33.57 -10.19 5.67
N ASP A 159 33.60 -9.29 4.69
CA ASP A 159 32.42 -8.82 3.94
C ASP A 159 32.00 -9.80 2.83
N ILE A 160 30.71 -9.81 2.48
CA ILE A 160 30.22 -10.53 1.30
C ILE A 160 30.63 -9.78 0.03
N GLU A 161 31.42 -10.43 -0.83
CA GLU A 161 31.82 -9.97 -2.15
C GLU A 161 31.19 -10.82 -3.28
N ASN A 162 31.06 -12.13 -3.07
CA ASN A 162 30.47 -13.09 -3.99
C ASN A 162 29.12 -13.61 -3.46
N TYR A 163 28.05 -12.95 -3.91
CA TYR A 163 26.67 -13.31 -3.59
C TYR A 163 26.21 -14.64 -4.20
N ASP A 164 26.97 -15.28 -5.09
CA ASP A 164 26.69 -16.64 -5.57
C ASP A 164 27.22 -17.73 -4.62
N ASN A 165 28.08 -17.36 -3.66
CA ASN A 165 28.65 -18.28 -2.69
C ASN A 165 27.80 -18.38 -1.42
N ARG A 166 27.15 -19.53 -1.22
CA ARG A 166 26.27 -19.76 -0.05
C ARG A 166 26.98 -19.65 1.28
N VAL A 167 28.24 -20.07 1.37
CA VAL A 167 28.99 -19.98 2.63
C VAL A 167 29.22 -18.52 2.96
N GLU A 168 29.63 -17.73 1.98
CA GLU A 168 29.88 -16.31 2.12
C GLU A 168 28.62 -15.55 2.49
N VAL A 169 27.53 -15.74 1.73
CA VAL A 169 26.22 -15.11 1.99
C VAL A 169 25.69 -15.37 3.40
N GLN A 170 26.06 -16.50 4.02
CA GLN A 170 25.53 -16.94 5.32
C GLN A 170 26.51 -16.90 6.49
N THR A 171 27.76 -16.49 6.25
CA THR A 171 28.79 -16.42 7.31
C THR A 171 29.68 -15.19 7.22
N CYS A 172 29.66 -14.45 6.11
CA CYS A 172 30.34 -13.17 5.98
C CYS A 172 29.33 -12.02 6.21
N GLN A 173 29.88 -10.85 6.53
CA GLN A 173 29.16 -9.64 6.89
C GLN A 173 28.39 -9.07 5.70
N LEU A 174 27.10 -8.87 5.90
CA LEU A 174 26.28 -8.09 5.00
C LEU A 174 26.65 -6.61 5.16
N VAL A 175 27.38 -6.06 4.18
CA VAL A 175 27.79 -4.63 4.13
C VAL A 175 28.43 -4.10 5.42
N GLY A 176 29.31 -4.90 6.04
CA GLY A 176 30.02 -4.54 7.25
C GLY A 176 29.21 -4.68 8.54
N LEU A 177 28.04 -5.31 8.51
CA LEU A 177 27.24 -5.60 9.71
C LEU A 177 27.81 -6.83 10.43
N ALA A 178 28.01 -6.73 11.75
CA ALA A 178 28.65 -7.78 12.53
C ALA A 178 27.79 -9.05 12.54
N ASP A 179 28.20 -10.05 11.77
CA ASP A 179 27.39 -11.23 11.45
C ASP A 179 27.38 -12.24 12.60
N LEU A 180 26.19 -12.59 13.10
CA LEU A 180 26.04 -13.48 14.26
C LEU A 180 26.28 -14.93 13.85
N ALA A 181 27.02 -15.67 14.68
CA ALA A 181 27.23 -17.10 14.53
C ALA A 181 25.95 -17.88 14.93
N THR A 182 24.92 -17.79 14.08
CA THR A 182 23.56 -18.31 14.31
C THR A 182 23.49 -19.84 14.39
N GLU A 183 24.56 -20.54 14.05
CA GLU A 183 24.71 -21.98 14.25
C GLU A 183 25.02 -22.36 15.71
N THR A 184 25.51 -21.40 16.50
CA THR A 184 25.89 -21.63 17.90
C THR A 184 24.68 -21.64 18.83
N GLU A 185 24.72 -22.50 19.86
CA GLU A 185 23.61 -22.63 20.82
C GLU A 185 23.32 -21.31 21.56
N TYR A 186 24.36 -20.60 21.95
CA TYR A 186 24.22 -19.36 22.71
C TYR A 186 23.51 -18.26 21.91
N VAL A 187 23.88 -18.07 20.64
CA VAL A 187 23.27 -17.07 19.75
C VAL A 187 21.80 -17.43 19.49
N ARG A 188 21.48 -18.69 19.13
CA ARG A 188 20.10 -19.13 18.91
C ARG A 188 19.23 -18.94 20.15
N ALA A 189 19.73 -19.32 21.32
CA ALA A 189 19.02 -19.16 22.58
C ALA A 189 18.75 -17.69 22.91
N ARG A 190 19.73 -16.81 22.66
CA ARG A 190 19.60 -15.37 22.90
C ARG A 190 18.59 -14.72 21.97
N LEU A 191 18.64 -15.02 20.68
CA LEU A 191 17.69 -14.51 19.67
C LEU A 191 16.26 -14.99 19.95
N ALA A 192 16.09 -16.27 20.30
CA ALA A 192 14.79 -16.80 20.71
C ALA A 192 14.27 -16.13 22.00
N ALA A 193 15.14 -15.83 22.96
CA ALA A 193 14.76 -15.11 24.18
C ALA A 193 14.28 -13.68 23.87
N TYR A 194 14.96 -12.97 22.96
CA TYR A 194 14.52 -11.65 22.49
C TYR A 194 13.16 -11.72 21.78
N ALA A 195 12.98 -12.68 20.87
CA ALA A 195 11.70 -12.88 20.21
C ALA A 195 10.58 -13.22 21.22
N ASN A 196 10.85 -14.06 22.21
CA ASN A 196 9.90 -14.37 23.28
C ASN A 196 9.58 -13.17 24.19
N ASP A 197 10.51 -12.21 24.34
CA ASP A 197 10.23 -10.95 25.03
C ASP A 197 9.24 -10.06 24.24
N LEU A 198 9.39 -9.99 22.91
CA LEU A 198 8.43 -9.33 22.03
C LEU A 198 7.05 -10.00 22.09
N LEU A 199 7.00 -11.34 22.03
CA LEU A 199 5.74 -12.09 22.18
C LEU A 199 5.14 -11.88 23.58
N GLY A 200 5.97 -11.80 24.62
CA GLY A 200 5.55 -11.54 26.00
C GLY A 200 4.91 -10.17 26.21
N VAL A 201 5.25 -9.15 25.40
CA VAL A 201 4.56 -7.84 25.40
C VAL A 201 3.33 -7.79 24.48
N GLY A 202 3.03 -8.87 23.76
CA GLY A 202 1.80 -9.02 22.98
C GLY A 202 1.96 -8.92 21.46
N VAL A 203 3.18 -8.99 20.92
CA VAL A 203 3.39 -9.07 19.47
C VAL A 203 2.76 -10.37 18.92
N ASP A 204 2.07 -10.28 17.78
CA ASP A 204 1.36 -11.41 17.13
C ASP A 204 2.17 -12.10 16.04
N GLY A 205 3.19 -11.41 15.51
CA GLY A 205 4.03 -11.92 14.43
C GLY A 205 5.39 -11.24 14.32
N LEU A 206 6.30 -11.88 13.60
CA LEU A 206 7.67 -11.40 13.39
C LEU A 206 7.95 -11.35 11.88
N ARG A 207 8.50 -10.23 11.40
CA ARG A 207 9.17 -10.15 10.10
C ARG A 207 10.66 -10.32 10.33
N LEU A 208 11.26 -11.34 9.72
CA LEU A 208 12.68 -11.64 9.87
C LEU A 208 13.47 -10.91 8.78
N ASP A 209 14.22 -9.90 9.22
CA ASP A 209 15.17 -9.15 8.39
C ASP A 209 16.33 -10.03 7.92
N ALA A 210 16.82 -9.77 6.69
CA ALA A 210 18.00 -10.42 6.13
C ALA A 210 17.98 -11.96 6.22
N ALA A 211 16.80 -12.61 6.16
CA ALA A 211 16.66 -14.04 6.44
C ALA A 211 17.47 -14.94 5.49
N LYS A 212 17.75 -14.46 4.27
CA LYS A 212 18.65 -15.13 3.31
C LYS A 212 20.06 -15.36 3.84
N HIS A 213 20.53 -14.44 4.68
CA HIS A 213 21.88 -14.41 5.24
C HIS A 213 22.04 -15.32 6.47
N MET A 214 20.98 -16.03 6.87
CA MET A 214 21.05 -17.07 7.90
C MET A 214 20.82 -18.45 7.29
N ALA A 215 21.39 -19.50 7.90
CA ALA A 215 21.07 -20.85 7.48
C ALA A 215 19.61 -21.19 7.84
N ALA A 216 18.89 -21.81 6.91
CA ALA A 216 17.49 -22.19 7.10
C ALA A 216 17.26 -23.09 8.34
N ALA A 217 18.24 -23.96 8.66
CA ALA A 217 18.19 -24.80 9.84
C ALA A 217 18.24 -23.98 11.15
N ASP A 218 18.90 -22.83 11.14
CA ASP A 218 19.10 -21.99 12.31
C ASP A 218 17.85 -21.16 12.57
N VAL A 219 17.26 -20.60 11.51
CA VAL A 219 15.93 -19.97 11.54
C VAL A 219 14.87 -20.97 12.04
N ALA A 220 14.86 -22.20 11.52
CA ALA A 220 13.96 -23.25 11.99
C ALA A 220 14.19 -23.56 13.47
N ASN A 221 15.45 -23.67 13.90
CA ASN A 221 15.78 -23.93 15.30
C ASN A 221 15.27 -22.80 16.22
N MET A 222 15.55 -21.55 15.88
CA MET A 222 15.11 -20.39 16.68
C MET A 222 13.57 -20.28 16.74
N THR A 223 12.89 -20.49 15.61
CA THR A 223 11.41 -20.44 15.55
C THR A 223 10.74 -21.54 16.37
N THR A 224 11.33 -22.75 16.47
CA THR A 224 10.80 -23.82 17.34
C THR A 224 10.89 -23.52 18.85
N ARG A 225 11.69 -22.53 19.24
CA ARG A 225 11.85 -22.09 20.64
C ARG A 225 10.86 -20.98 21.04
N LEU A 226 10.04 -20.51 20.10
CA LEU A 226 9.11 -19.42 20.35
C LEU A 226 7.87 -19.88 21.15
N HIS A 227 7.33 -18.98 21.96
CA HIS A 227 6.07 -19.20 22.66
C HIS A 227 4.90 -19.07 21.69
N GLY A 228 3.99 -20.05 21.70
CA GLY A 228 2.83 -20.06 20.82
C GLY A 228 3.19 -20.26 19.35
N THR A 229 2.34 -19.75 18.46
CA THR A 229 2.51 -19.88 17.00
C THR A 229 2.33 -18.51 16.35
N PRO A 230 3.32 -17.60 16.50
CA PRO A 230 3.24 -16.29 15.88
C PRO A 230 3.22 -16.39 14.36
N TYR A 231 2.66 -15.37 13.71
CA TYR A 231 2.81 -15.22 12.26
C TYR A 231 4.28 -14.90 11.93
N ILE A 232 4.90 -15.65 11.02
CA ILE A 232 6.30 -15.41 10.61
C ILE A 232 6.33 -15.10 9.13
N THR A 233 6.92 -13.96 8.77
CA THR A 233 7.27 -13.62 7.39
C THR A 233 8.77 -13.32 7.30
N GLN A 234 9.41 -13.63 6.18
CA GLN A 234 10.87 -13.54 6.02
C GLN A 234 11.26 -12.71 4.82
N GLU A 235 12.26 -11.84 4.97
CA GLU A 235 12.90 -11.19 3.85
C GLU A 235 13.91 -12.11 3.16
N VAL A 236 13.59 -12.50 1.93
CA VAL A 236 14.48 -13.31 1.08
C VAL A 236 14.60 -12.64 -0.28
N ILE A 237 15.60 -11.76 -0.42
CA ILE A 237 15.86 -11.06 -1.67
C ILE A 237 16.34 -12.06 -2.72
N TYR A 238 15.66 -12.04 -3.87
CA TYR A 238 16.05 -12.86 -5.01
C TYR A 238 17.11 -12.15 -5.85
N GLY A 239 18.23 -12.83 -6.08
CA GLY A 239 19.21 -12.49 -7.11
C GLY A 239 19.44 -13.69 -8.03
N ALA A 240 19.70 -13.45 -9.30
CA ALA A 240 19.95 -14.53 -10.26
C ALA A 240 21.34 -15.13 -10.00
N GLY A 241 21.43 -16.45 -9.86
CA GLY A 241 22.69 -17.15 -9.50
C GLY A 241 22.88 -17.29 -7.99
N GLU A 242 22.31 -16.37 -7.22
CA GLU A 242 22.48 -16.34 -5.77
C GLU A 242 21.82 -17.55 -5.08
N PRO A 243 22.41 -18.05 -3.98
CA PRO A 243 21.91 -19.17 -3.24
C PRO A 243 20.61 -18.75 -2.53
N SER A 244 19.50 -18.94 -3.21
CA SER A 244 18.19 -19.02 -2.56
C SER A 244 18.11 -20.39 -1.91
N SER A 245 18.35 -20.47 -0.61
CA SER A 245 18.02 -21.70 0.12
C SER A 245 16.56 -22.05 -0.16
N PRO A 246 16.17 -23.33 -0.30
CA PRO A 246 14.80 -23.70 0.01
C PRO A 246 14.63 -23.40 1.51
N LEU A 247 14.23 -22.18 1.85
CA LEU A 247 13.67 -21.89 3.16
C LEU A 247 12.35 -22.66 3.17
N ASN A 248 12.44 -23.90 3.66
CA ASN A 248 11.30 -24.76 3.82
C ASN A 248 10.24 -24.01 4.66
N MET A 249 9.10 -23.70 4.03
CA MET A 249 7.78 -23.63 4.66
C MET A 249 7.53 -22.55 5.75
N LEU A 250 8.03 -21.34 5.59
CA LEU A 250 7.56 -20.16 6.33
C LEU A 250 7.25 -19.02 5.34
N GLU A 251 6.28 -18.16 5.66
CA GLU A 251 5.83 -17.15 4.69
C GLU A 251 7.01 -16.26 4.28
N SER A 252 7.18 -16.01 2.98
CA SER A 252 8.33 -15.28 2.43
C SER A 252 7.89 -14.02 1.70
N VAL A 253 8.59 -12.92 1.92
CA VAL A 253 8.50 -11.63 1.22
C VAL A 253 9.05 -11.82 -0.20
N ILE A 254 8.19 -11.76 -1.22
CA ILE A 254 8.56 -12.17 -2.59
C ILE A 254 8.92 -10.97 -3.48
N PHE A 255 10.21 -10.71 -3.65
CA PHE A 255 10.71 -9.66 -4.55
C PHE A 255 10.45 -9.96 -6.04
N ARG A 256 10.36 -11.25 -6.44
CA ARG A 256 9.97 -11.61 -7.81
C ARG A 256 8.54 -11.18 -8.15
N TYR A 257 7.63 -11.13 -7.18
CA TYR A 257 6.28 -10.61 -7.37
C TYR A 257 6.33 -9.10 -7.67
N THR A 258 7.13 -8.36 -6.90
CA THR A 258 7.39 -6.93 -7.11
C THR A 258 7.91 -6.64 -8.51
N SER A 259 8.94 -7.36 -8.96
CA SER A 259 9.47 -7.21 -10.32
C SER A 259 8.47 -7.60 -11.40
N ALA A 260 7.66 -8.64 -11.19
CA ALA A 260 6.62 -9.05 -12.13
C ALA A 260 5.55 -7.96 -12.31
N LEU A 261 5.12 -7.31 -11.22
CA LEU A 261 4.17 -6.20 -11.31
C LEU A 261 4.80 -4.96 -11.96
N GLN A 262 6.03 -4.60 -11.62
CA GLN A 262 6.75 -3.51 -12.28
C GLN A 262 6.84 -3.76 -13.79
N GLN A 263 7.25 -4.97 -14.18
CA GLN A 263 7.35 -5.37 -15.59
C GLN A 263 5.99 -5.33 -16.33
N ALA A 264 4.91 -5.76 -15.68
CA ALA A 264 3.58 -5.77 -16.26
C ALA A 264 3.02 -4.36 -16.46
N PHE A 265 3.03 -3.54 -15.42
CA PHE A 265 2.40 -2.21 -15.44
C PHE A 265 3.24 -1.16 -16.20
N SER A 266 4.57 -1.31 -16.25
CA SER A 266 5.44 -0.36 -16.96
C SER A 266 5.73 -0.72 -18.41
N TYR A 267 5.74 -2.01 -18.78
CA TYR A 267 6.28 -2.43 -20.08
C TYR A 267 5.45 -3.47 -20.82
N SER A 268 5.32 -4.68 -20.25
CA SER A 268 4.83 -5.85 -20.98
C SER A 268 3.30 -5.96 -21.10
N GLY A 269 2.57 -5.15 -20.34
CA GLY A 269 1.12 -5.22 -20.23
C GLY A 269 0.66 -6.10 -19.08
N ILE A 270 -0.57 -5.86 -18.64
CA ILE A 270 -1.19 -6.48 -17.46
C ILE A 270 -2.08 -7.69 -17.81
N SER A 271 -2.34 -7.96 -19.08
CA SER A 271 -3.18 -9.09 -19.51
C SER A 271 -2.64 -10.46 -19.08
N ASN A 272 -1.31 -10.63 -19.09
CA ASN A 272 -0.66 -11.89 -18.71
C ASN A 272 -0.67 -12.16 -17.19
N LEU A 273 -1.13 -11.20 -16.38
CA LEU A 273 -1.29 -11.39 -14.93
C LEU A 273 -2.41 -12.39 -14.59
N GLU A 274 -3.24 -12.79 -15.56
CA GLU A 274 -4.15 -13.94 -15.43
C GLU A 274 -3.42 -15.21 -14.96
N PHE A 275 -2.19 -15.38 -15.46
CA PHE A 275 -1.38 -16.58 -15.26
C PHE A 275 -0.29 -16.39 -14.20
N LEU A 276 -0.44 -15.41 -13.29
CA LEU A 276 0.57 -15.06 -12.29
C LEU A 276 1.09 -16.27 -11.49
N ASN A 277 0.18 -17.18 -11.10
CA ASN A 277 0.52 -18.39 -10.35
C ASN A 277 1.45 -19.35 -11.12
N SER A 278 1.53 -19.22 -12.45
CA SER A 278 2.38 -20.06 -13.31
C SER A 278 3.75 -19.45 -13.62
N GLN A 279 4.05 -18.25 -13.11
CA GLN A 279 5.28 -17.52 -13.41
C GLN A 279 6.49 -17.94 -12.55
N GLY A 280 6.45 -19.14 -11.94
CA GLY A 280 7.56 -19.67 -11.14
C GLY A 280 7.80 -18.90 -9.83
N LEU A 281 6.74 -18.31 -9.28
CA LEU A 281 6.72 -17.78 -7.92
C LEU A 281 6.50 -18.94 -6.92
N VAL A 282 6.78 -18.71 -5.63
CA VAL A 282 6.45 -19.70 -4.59
C VAL A 282 4.93 -19.89 -4.46
N ASP A 283 4.49 -20.86 -3.66
CA ASP A 283 3.07 -21.06 -3.45
C ASP A 283 2.43 -19.81 -2.81
N GLY A 284 1.32 -19.34 -3.38
CA GLY A 284 0.61 -18.15 -2.92
C GLY A 284 0.08 -18.25 -1.49
N SER A 285 -0.06 -19.44 -0.93
CA SER A 285 -0.49 -19.65 0.47
C SER A 285 0.59 -19.32 1.51
N VAL A 286 1.85 -19.23 1.09
CA VAL A 286 3.00 -18.85 1.93
C VAL A 286 3.68 -17.56 1.45
N ALA A 287 3.01 -16.82 0.57
CA ALA A 287 3.57 -15.64 -0.06
C ALA A 287 3.17 -14.39 0.71
N ASN A 288 4.13 -13.63 1.25
CA ASN A 288 3.88 -12.23 1.61
C ASN A 288 4.26 -11.35 0.41
N VAL A 289 3.30 -10.60 -0.11
CA VAL A 289 3.43 -9.87 -1.38
C VAL A 289 3.23 -8.38 -1.20
N PHE A 290 3.92 -7.59 -2.00
CA PHE A 290 3.88 -6.14 -1.94
C PHE A 290 4.20 -5.59 -3.33
N VAL A 291 3.69 -4.40 -3.63
CA VAL A 291 4.08 -3.65 -4.83
C VAL A 291 5.40 -2.91 -4.58
N THR A 292 5.61 -2.46 -3.35
CA THR A 292 6.87 -1.89 -2.87
C THR A 292 6.98 -2.08 -1.36
N ASN A 293 8.21 -2.15 -0.86
CA ASN A 293 8.53 -2.10 0.57
C ASN A 293 9.50 -0.94 0.84
N HIS A 294 10.03 -0.84 2.05
CA HIS A 294 10.92 0.25 2.44
C HIS A 294 12.21 0.32 1.61
N ASP A 295 12.80 -0.81 1.23
CA ASP A 295 14.01 -0.84 0.39
C ASP A 295 13.70 -0.52 -1.07
N THR A 296 12.72 -1.23 -1.65
CA THR A 296 12.44 -1.13 -3.08
C THR A 296 11.83 0.21 -3.47
N GLU A 297 11.21 0.91 -2.52
CA GLU A 297 10.68 2.26 -2.76
C GLU A 297 11.82 3.24 -3.09
N ARG A 298 13.03 2.99 -2.57
CA ARG A 298 14.20 3.87 -2.66
C ARG A 298 15.22 3.45 -3.71
N ASN A 299 15.20 2.20 -4.20
CA ASN A 299 16.28 1.66 -5.03
C ASN A 299 15.93 1.48 -6.53
N GLY A 300 14.71 1.84 -6.94
CA GLY A 300 14.26 1.76 -8.34
C GLY A 300 13.79 0.38 -8.82
N ALA A 301 13.81 -0.65 -7.96
CA ALA A 301 13.44 -2.02 -8.30
C ALA A 301 11.92 -2.31 -8.20
N ALA A 302 11.09 -1.30 -7.94
CA ALA A 302 9.65 -1.43 -7.77
C ALA A 302 8.86 -0.25 -8.37
N LEU A 303 7.55 -0.42 -8.47
CA LEU A 303 6.61 0.70 -8.64
C LEU A 303 6.44 1.39 -7.28
N THR A 304 6.45 2.72 -7.27
CA THR A 304 6.44 3.51 -6.04
C THR A 304 5.44 4.65 -6.15
N TYR A 305 5.22 5.39 -5.06
CA TYR A 305 4.38 6.60 -5.11
C TYR A 305 4.87 7.65 -6.13
N LYS A 306 6.13 7.57 -6.58
CA LYS A 306 6.72 8.44 -7.62
C LYS A 306 6.52 7.90 -9.04
N SER A 307 6.04 6.66 -9.20
CA SER A 307 5.85 6.07 -10.53
C SER A 307 4.80 6.83 -11.33
N SER A 308 5.11 7.09 -12.60
CA SER A 308 4.22 7.82 -13.50
C SER A 308 2.94 7.03 -13.82
N SER A 309 1.96 7.75 -14.39
CA SER A 309 0.74 7.17 -14.95
C SER A 309 -0.05 6.29 -13.98
N ASN A 310 -0.04 6.67 -12.70
CA ASN A 310 -0.79 6.01 -11.61
C ASN A 310 -0.47 4.49 -11.44
N THR A 311 0.65 4.03 -12.01
CA THR A 311 0.96 2.59 -12.11
C THR A 311 1.11 1.91 -10.76
N TYR A 312 1.65 2.61 -9.76
CA TYR A 312 1.74 2.10 -8.39
C TYR A 312 0.37 1.84 -7.74
N VAL A 313 -0.59 2.74 -7.95
CA VAL A 313 -1.94 2.58 -7.40
C VAL A 313 -2.64 1.41 -8.10
N LEU A 314 -2.59 1.35 -9.43
CA LEU A 314 -3.23 0.26 -10.19
C LEU A 314 -2.61 -1.11 -9.86
N ALA A 315 -1.29 -1.19 -9.71
CA ALA A 315 -0.62 -2.42 -9.29
C ALA A 315 -1.04 -2.84 -7.86
N THR A 316 -1.25 -1.88 -6.96
CA THR A 316 -1.70 -2.16 -5.59
C THR A 316 -3.16 -2.62 -5.57
N ILE A 317 -4.02 -2.01 -6.39
CA ILE A 317 -5.40 -2.48 -6.61
C ILE A 317 -5.39 -3.92 -7.12
N PHE A 318 -4.59 -4.23 -8.14
CA PHE A 318 -4.44 -5.60 -8.63
C PHE A 318 -3.97 -6.56 -7.53
N SER A 319 -2.96 -6.16 -6.75
CA SER A 319 -2.40 -6.99 -5.68
C SER A 319 -3.43 -7.35 -4.60
N LEU A 320 -4.27 -6.38 -4.20
CA LEU A 320 -5.34 -6.59 -3.24
C LEU A 320 -6.53 -7.39 -3.84
N ALA A 321 -6.79 -7.23 -5.13
CA ALA A 321 -7.87 -7.91 -5.83
C ALA A 321 -7.56 -9.38 -6.16
N HIS A 322 -6.30 -9.70 -6.46
CA HIS A 322 -5.87 -11.03 -6.90
C HIS A 322 -5.72 -12.00 -5.71
N PRO A 323 -6.11 -13.29 -5.82
CA PRO A 323 -6.08 -14.23 -4.68
C PRO A 323 -4.67 -14.55 -4.15
N TYR A 324 -3.63 -14.39 -4.96
CA TYR A 324 -2.25 -14.75 -4.62
C TYR A 324 -1.68 -13.96 -3.44
N GLY A 325 -1.20 -14.66 -2.41
CA GLY A 325 -0.45 -14.08 -1.30
C GLY A 325 -1.26 -13.35 -0.23
N THR A 326 -0.55 -12.99 0.82
CA THR A 326 -0.92 -12.07 1.89
C THR A 326 -0.36 -10.68 1.53
N PRO A 327 -1.20 -9.71 1.13
CA PRO A 327 -0.71 -8.40 0.69
C PRO A 327 -0.24 -7.52 1.84
N THR A 328 0.90 -6.85 1.64
CA THR A 328 1.45 -5.79 2.48
C THR A 328 1.43 -4.46 1.72
N ILE A 329 0.84 -3.44 2.34
CA ILE A 329 0.84 -2.05 1.86
C ILE A 329 1.87 -1.28 2.66
N LEU A 330 2.86 -0.71 1.98
CA LEU A 330 3.80 0.23 2.60
C LEU A 330 3.09 1.53 2.94
N SER A 331 3.31 2.04 4.14
CA SER A 331 2.96 3.39 4.56
C SER A 331 4.22 4.13 5.00
N SER A 332 4.77 4.91 4.09
CA SER A 332 6.07 5.57 4.20
C SER A 332 5.92 7.10 4.17
N PHE A 333 7.00 7.79 3.83
CA PHE A 333 7.16 9.23 3.80
C PHE A 333 7.94 9.64 2.54
N GLU A 334 7.84 10.91 2.19
CA GLU A 334 8.53 11.51 1.08
C GLU A 334 10.04 11.59 1.33
N PHE A 335 10.83 11.27 0.31
CA PHE A 335 12.29 11.45 0.30
C PHE A 335 12.72 12.01 -1.06
N PRO A 336 13.80 12.80 -1.12
CA PRO A 336 14.28 13.35 -2.39
C PRO A 336 14.98 12.26 -3.22
N ASP A 337 15.04 12.45 -4.55
CA ASP A 337 15.61 11.47 -5.47
C ASP A 337 17.12 11.25 -5.28
N ASP A 338 17.82 12.22 -4.69
CA ASP A 338 19.27 12.19 -4.45
C ASP A 338 19.65 11.68 -3.04
N ASN A 339 18.68 11.30 -2.21
CA ASN A 339 18.94 10.75 -0.88
C ASN A 339 17.96 9.63 -0.51
N THR A 340 18.43 8.40 -0.67
CA THR A 340 17.71 7.17 -0.32
C THR A 340 17.78 6.83 1.15
N ASP A 341 18.69 7.46 1.92
CA ASP A 341 18.95 7.13 3.32
C ASP A 341 18.15 8.00 4.29
N GLN A 342 17.34 8.92 3.77
CA GLN A 342 16.52 9.82 4.57
C GLN A 342 15.62 9.03 5.51
N GLY A 343 15.74 9.29 6.82
CA GLY A 343 14.77 8.76 7.78
C GLY A 343 13.56 9.67 7.94
N SER A 344 12.57 9.12 8.66
CA SER A 344 11.24 9.67 8.82
C SER A 344 11.20 11.15 9.23
N PRO A 345 10.27 11.94 8.68
CA PRO A 345 10.07 13.32 9.10
C PRO A 345 9.57 13.40 10.55
N ASN A 346 9.74 14.57 11.17
CA ASN A 346 9.21 14.89 12.51
C ASN A 346 9.57 13.85 13.59
N GLY A 347 10.76 13.24 13.48
CA GLY A 347 11.23 12.24 14.45
C GLY A 347 10.35 10.98 14.50
N GLY A 348 9.67 10.63 13.42
CA GLY A 348 8.76 9.48 13.37
C GLY A 348 7.33 9.80 13.82
N SER A 349 7.04 11.03 14.28
CA SER A 349 5.66 11.43 14.58
C SER A 349 4.85 11.53 13.30
N GLY A 350 4.04 10.51 13.06
CA GLY A 350 3.14 10.36 11.93
C GLY A 350 2.08 11.44 11.85
N THR A 351 1.88 12.05 10.67
CA THR A 351 0.79 13.02 10.45
C THR A 351 0.07 12.75 9.14
N CYS A 352 -1.24 12.48 9.22
CA CYS A 352 -2.12 12.34 8.06
C CYS A 352 -3.22 13.42 8.07
N SER A 353 -3.77 13.73 6.90
CA SER A 353 -4.93 14.61 6.73
C SER A 353 -5.94 13.97 5.78
N GLY A 354 -7.15 13.68 6.29
CA GLY A 354 -8.17 12.96 5.53
C GLY A 354 -7.63 11.63 5.00
N THR A 355 -7.64 11.47 3.68
CA THR A 355 -7.22 10.28 2.94
C THR A 355 -5.77 10.34 2.43
N GLY A 356 -5.00 11.33 2.86
CA GLY A 356 -3.62 11.54 2.43
C GLY A 356 -2.69 11.87 3.58
N GLY A 357 -1.41 12.04 3.25
CA GLY A 357 -0.40 12.41 4.22
C GLY A 357 -0.22 13.92 4.40
N ALA A 358 0.48 14.28 5.46
CA ALA A 358 0.83 15.66 5.78
C ALA A 358 2.26 15.72 6.34
N ASN A 359 2.92 16.89 6.22
CA ASN A 359 4.26 17.15 6.75
C ASN A 359 5.31 16.10 6.35
N GLY A 360 5.29 15.69 5.08
CA GLY A 360 6.23 14.73 4.51
C GLY A 360 5.84 13.26 4.67
N TRP A 361 4.79 12.93 5.42
CA TRP A 361 4.24 11.56 5.40
C TRP A 361 3.38 11.34 4.15
N LEU A 362 3.34 10.12 3.63
CA LEU A 362 2.49 9.76 2.47
C LEU A 362 1.11 9.23 2.91
N CYS A 363 1.06 8.54 4.05
CA CYS A 363 -0.14 7.88 4.59
C CYS A 363 -0.87 6.99 3.56
N GLN A 364 -0.11 6.23 2.77
CA GLN A 364 -0.64 5.32 1.74
C GLN A 364 -1.76 4.41 2.25
N HIS A 365 -1.70 3.98 3.50
CA HIS A 365 -2.75 3.15 4.12
C HIS A 365 -4.14 3.81 4.14
N ARG A 366 -4.21 5.15 4.06
CA ARG A 366 -5.45 5.94 4.04
C ARG A 366 -5.95 6.29 2.65
N TRP A 367 -5.17 6.06 1.60
CA TRP A 367 -5.59 6.39 0.25
C TRP A 367 -6.90 5.65 -0.06
N ILE A 368 -7.87 6.34 -0.68
CA ILE A 368 -9.23 5.81 -0.85
C ILE A 368 -9.19 4.45 -1.55
N ALA A 369 -8.45 4.37 -2.66
CA ALA A 369 -8.26 3.11 -3.39
C ALA A 369 -7.68 1.99 -2.52
N PHE A 370 -6.71 2.29 -1.64
CA PHE A 370 -6.02 1.26 -0.86
C PHE A 370 -6.91 0.78 0.30
N SER A 371 -7.46 1.71 1.08
CA SER A 371 -8.37 1.41 2.18
C SER A 371 -9.66 0.73 1.69
N GLY A 372 -10.22 1.18 0.56
CA GLY A 372 -11.36 0.53 -0.11
C GLY A 372 -11.02 -0.90 -0.55
N MET A 373 -9.83 -1.10 -1.13
CA MET A 373 -9.38 -2.43 -1.56
C MET A 373 -9.01 -3.36 -0.39
N VAL A 374 -8.68 -2.85 0.79
CA VAL A 374 -8.62 -3.66 2.02
C VAL A 374 -10.01 -4.20 2.36
N GLY A 375 -11.04 -3.35 2.31
CA GLY A 375 -12.44 -3.77 2.42
C GLY A 375 -12.83 -4.82 1.38
N PHE A 376 -12.44 -4.61 0.12
CA PHE A 376 -12.62 -5.57 -0.96
C PHE A 376 -11.99 -6.93 -0.62
N ARG A 377 -10.70 -6.96 -0.23
CA ARG A 377 -9.96 -8.19 0.10
C ARG A 377 -10.65 -8.99 1.19
N ASN A 378 -11.16 -8.31 2.21
CA ASN A 378 -11.91 -8.95 3.30
C ASN A 378 -13.23 -9.57 2.80
N ASN A 379 -13.97 -8.86 1.94
CA ASN A 379 -15.25 -9.36 1.43
C ASN A 379 -15.10 -10.54 0.47
N VAL A 380 -14.05 -10.54 -0.36
CA VAL A 380 -13.84 -11.61 -1.35
C VAL A 380 -13.11 -12.82 -0.78
N SER A 381 -12.31 -12.64 0.27
CA SER A 381 -11.57 -13.71 0.96
C SER A 381 -10.87 -14.66 -0.04
N SER A 382 -11.17 -15.96 0.03
CA SER A 382 -10.62 -17.01 -0.84
C SER A 382 -11.39 -17.25 -2.14
N ALA A 383 -12.35 -16.39 -2.52
CA ALA A 383 -13.14 -16.58 -3.74
C ALA A 383 -12.23 -16.69 -4.98
N PRO A 384 -12.52 -17.57 -5.95
CA PRO A 384 -11.66 -17.74 -7.12
C PRO A 384 -11.75 -16.55 -8.08
N LEU A 385 -10.78 -16.43 -8.98
CA LEU A 385 -10.91 -15.57 -10.16
C LEU A 385 -11.99 -16.13 -11.08
N THR A 386 -12.82 -15.26 -11.63
CA THR A 386 -13.95 -15.59 -12.53
C THR A 386 -14.09 -14.48 -13.58
N ASN A 387 -14.76 -14.74 -14.70
CA ASN A 387 -15.08 -13.72 -15.71
C ASN A 387 -13.86 -12.86 -16.12
N TRP A 388 -12.70 -13.48 -16.31
CA TRP A 388 -11.51 -12.75 -16.74
C TRP A 388 -11.71 -12.21 -18.17
N VAL A 389 -11.43 -10.94 -18.35
CA VAL A 389 -11.48 -10.21 -19.62
C VAL A 389 -10.16 -9.49 -19.77
N ALA A 390 -9.55 -9.59 -20.95
CA ALA A 390 -8.43 -8.76 -21.36
C ALA A 390 -8.74 -8.13 -22.73
N VAL A 391 -8.70 -6.81 -22.80
CA VAL A 391 -8.84 -6.06 -24.08
C VAL A 391 -7.47 -5.50 -24.43
N GLY A 392 -6.78 -6.19 -25.33
CA GLY A 392 -5.37 -5.91 -25.61
C GLY A 392 -4.48 -6.19 -24.39
N ALA A 393 -3.34 -5.52 -24.32
CA ALA A 393 -2.33 -5.76 -23.28
C ALA A 393 -2.58 -4.99 -21.98
N GLN A 394 -3.35 -3.89 -22.01
CA GLN A 394 -3.38 -2.89 -20.93
C GLN A 394 -4.72 -2.76 -20.19
N GLN A 395 -5.73 -3.52 -20.56
CA GLN A 395 -7.05 -3.46 -19.94
C GLN A 395 -7.46 -4.85 -19.50
N ILE A 396 -7.71 -5.02 -18.20
CA ILE A 396 -8.18 -6.28 -17.63
C ILE A 396 -9.39 -6.06 -16.74
N ALA A 397 -10.26 -7.05 -16.65
CA ALA A 397 -11.30 -7.11 -15.64
C ALA A 397 -11.54 -8.54 -15.19
N PHE A 398 -11.94 -8.74 -13.94
CA PHE A 398 -12.27 -10.05 -13.40
C PHE A 398 -13.16 -9.96 -12.16
N GLY A 399 -13.97 -11.00 -11.97
CA GLY A 399 -14.71 -11.25 -10.74
C GLY A 399 -13.91 -12.06 -9.72
N ARG A 400 -14.25 -11.89 -8.45
CA ARG A 400 -13.88 -12.77 -7.34
C ARG A 400 -15.13 -13.53 -6.87
N GLY A 401 -15.56 -14.48 -7.68
CA GLY A 401 -16.85 -15.16 -7.53
C GLY A 401 -18.01 -14.17 -7.46
N SER A 402 -19.01 -14.46 -6.62
CA SER A 402 -20.15 -13.58 -6.37
C SER A 402 -19.88 -12.49 -5.31
N ALA A 403 -18.63 -12.32 -4.88
CA ALA A 403 -18.28 -11.44 -3.76
C ALA A 403 -17.67 -10.10 -4.20
N GLY A 404 -17.01 -10.04 -5.37
CA GLY A 404 -16.39 -8.82 -5.85
C GLY A 404 -16.07 -8.84 -7.34
N PHE A 405 -15.78 -7.66 -7.88
CA PHE A 405 -15.39 -7.44 -9.27
C PHE A 405 -14.40 -6.27 -9.37
N VAL A 406 -13.41 -6.36 -10.24
CA VAL A 406 -12.44 -5.29 -10.52
C VAL A 406 -12.24 -5.14 -12.03
N ALA A 407 -12.14 -3.90 -12.50
CA ALA A 407 -11.64 -3.55 -13.83
C ALA A 407 -10.48 -2.56 -13.68
N ILE A 408 -9.39 -2.77 -14.43
CA ILE A 408 -8.17 -1.95 -14.41
C ILE A 408 -7.85 -1.53 -15.85
N ASN A 409 -7.74 -0.22 -16.06
CA ASN A 409 -7.34 0.37 -17.33
C ASN A 409 -5.95 1.00 -17.19
N ASN A 410 -4.91 0.25 -17.55
CA ASN A 410 -3.54 0.75 -17.65
C ASN A 410 -3.23 1.39 -19.02
N ALA A 411 -4.24 1.68 -19.84
CA ALA A 411 -4.06 2.41 -21.09
C ALA A 411 -4.24 3.93 -20.88
N ASP A 412 -3.81 4.72 -21.87
CA ASP A 412 -3.96 6.18 -21.90
C ASP A 412 -5.29 6.63 -22.54
N THR A 413 -6.18 5.69 -22.87
CA THR A 413 -7.50 5.95 -23.44
C THR A 413 -8.62 5.39 -22.55
N PRO A 414 -9.79 6.04 -22.48
CA PRO A 414 -10.90 5.54 -21.67
C PRO A 414 -11.40 4.20 -22.20
N TRP A 415 -11.90 3.36 -21.28
CA TRP A 415 -12.43 2.04 -21.58
C TRP A 415 -13.91 1.94 -21.18
N SER A 416 -14.80 2.16 -22.14
CA SER A 416 -16.23 1.89 -21.98
C SER A 416 -16.54 0.45 -22.33
N PHE A 417 -17.07 -0.31 -21.37
CA PHE A 417 -17.33 -1.74 -21.57
C PHE A 417 -18.57 -2.21 -20.82
N GLN A 418 -19.15 -3.29 -21.33
CA GLN A 418 -20.21 -4.04 -20.65
C GLN A 418 -19.57 -5.25 -19.96
N PHE A 419 -19.55 -5.22 -18.63
CA PHE A 419 -18.88 -6.22 -17.82
C PHE A 419 -19.87 -7.29 -17.34
N GLN A 420 -19.55 -8.56 -17.60
CA GLN A 420 -20.21 -9.69 -16.96
C GLN A 420 -19.57 -9.95 -15.60
N THR A 421 -20.38 -9.99 -14.56
CA THR A 421 -19.98 -10.35 -13.21
C THR A 421 -20.90 -11.41 -12.63
N SER A 422 -20.48 -12.02 -11.52
CA SER A 422 -21.30 -12.93 -10.70
C SER A 422 -21.83 -12.25 -9.44
N LEU A 423 -21.58 -10.94 -9.28
CA LEU A 423 -22.20 -10.14 -8.22
C LEU A 423 -23.73 -10.21 -8.33
N PRO A 424 -24.46 -10.32 -7.20
CA PRO A 424 -25.91 -10.21 -7.21
C PRO A 424 -26.39 -8.86 -7.75
N ALA A 425 -27.60 -8.82 -8.31
CA ALA A 425 -28.20 -7.58 -8.77
C ALA A 425 -28.28 -6.52 -7.66
N GLY A 426 -28.02 -5.26 -8.01
CA GLY A 426 -28.13 -4.12 -7.11
C GLY A 426 -27.13 -3.01 -7.44
N SER A 427 -27.09 -1.98 -6.60
CA SER A 427 -26.15 -0.88 -6.76
C SER A 427 -24.95 -1.02 -5.83
N TYR A 428 -23.77 -0.76 -6.37
CA TYR A 428 -22.51 -0.92 -5.67
C TYR A 428 -21.73 0.38 -5.75
N CYS A 429 -21.25 0.84 -4.60
CA CYS A 429 -20.30 1.93 -4.52
C CYS A 429 -18.97 1.50 -5.15
N ASP A 430 -18.37 2.38 -5.95
CA ASP A 430 -17.02 2.19 -6.44
C ASP A 430 -16.02 2.54 -5.33
N ILE A 431 -15.42 1.50 -4.75
CA ILE A 431 -14.56 1.67 -3.58
C ILE A 431 -13.16 2.19 -3.93
N ILE A 432 -12.85 2.38 -5.21
CA ILE A 432 -11.61 3.05 -5.65
C ILE A 432 -11.72 4.57 -5.51
N HIS A 433 -12.94 5.09 -5.69
CA HIS A 433 -13.23 6.52 -5.78
C HIS A 433 -14.09 7.05 -4.64
N GLY A 434 -14.70 6.18 -3.85
CA GLY A 434 -15.58 6.58 -2.77
C GLY A 434 -15.65 5.58 -1.63
N VAL A 435 -16.36 6.00 -0.59
CA VAL A 435 -16.67 5.18 0.58
C VAL A 435 -18.17 5.07 0.68
N LEU A 436 -18.67 3.87 1.01
CA LEU A 436 -20.08 3.68 1.33
C LEU A 436 -20.33 4.24 2.75
N SER A 437 -21.14 5.29 2.84
CA SER A 437 -21.58 5.90 4.10
C SER A 437 -23.08 5.67 4.28
N GLY A 438 -23.44 4.76 5.18
CA GLY A 438 -24.81 4.24 5.26
C GLY A 438 -25.14 3.46 3.98
N ASN A 439 -26.12 3.94 3.21
CA ASN A 439 -26.50 3.34 1.92
C ASN A 439 -26.03 4.16 0.71
N THR A 440 -25.33 5.28 0.92
CA THR A 440 -24.94 6.22 -0.13
C THR A 440 -23.43 6.18 -0.35
N CYS A 441 -23.02 6.09 -1.61
CA CYS A 441 -21.60 6.20 -1.98
C CYS A 441 -21.18 7.66 -2.03
N THR A 442 -20.01 8.00 -1.47
CA THR A 442 -19.43 9.35 -1.65
C THR A 442 -18.83 9.57 -3.04
N GLY A 443 -18.64 8.49 -3.80
CA GLY A 443 -18.15 8.50 -5.18
C GLY A 443 -19.17 7.87 -6.15
N PRO A 444 -18.72 7.47 -7.35
CA PRO A 444 -19.56 6.81 -8.34
C PRO A 444 -20.18 5.50 -7.81
N SER A 445 -21.34 5.12 -8.36
CA SER A 445 -21.97 3.82 -8.11
C SER A 445 -22.38 3.17 -9.41
N PHE A 446 -22.33 1.84 -9.44
CA PHE A 446 -22.67 1.03 -10.61
C PHE A 446 -23.83 0.08 -10.29
N VAL A 447 -24.77 -0.04 -11.23
CA VAL A 447 -25.91 -0.94 -11.11
C VAL A 447 -25.61 -2.24 -11.85
N VAL A 448 -25.56 -3.34 -11.10
CA VAL A 448 -25.51 -4.70 -11.65
C VAL A 448 -26.94 -5.18 -11.87
N ALA A 449 -27.27 -5.52 -13.11
CA ALA A 449 -28.57 -6.03 -13.50
C ALA A 449 -28.78 -7.49 -13.05
N SER A 450 -30.01 -8.00 -13.21
CA SER A 450 -30.39 -9.36 -12.78
C SER A 450 -29.66 -10.49 -13.50
N ASP A 451 -29.13 -10.22 -14.69
CA ASP A 451 -28.27 -11.11 -15.48
C ASP A 451 -26.77 -10.99 -15.14
N GLY A 452 -26.43 -10.16 -14.15
CA GLY A 452 -25.04 -9.95 -13.72
C GLY A 452 -24.26 -9.01 -14.63
N ILE A 453 -24.92 -8.20 -15.45
CA ILE A 453 -24.28 -7.24 -16.33
C ILE A 453 -24.27 -5.84 -15.69
N PHE A 454 -23.17 -5.11 -15.84
CA PHE A 454 -23.12 -3.66 -15.63
C PHE A 454 -22.26 -2.98 -16.69
N THR A 455 -22.52 -1.70 -16.95
CA THR A 455 -21.73 -0.88 -17.87
C THR A 455 -20.93 0.15 -17.08
N ALA A 456 -19.65 0.29 -17.40
CA ALA A 456 -18.81 1.32 -16.83
C ALA A 456 -17.85 1.88 -17.88
N THR A 457 -17.43 3.14 -17.68
CA THR A 457 -16.29 3.74 -18.39
C THR A 457 -15.17 3.89 -17.38
N VAL A 458 -14.11 3.10 -17.54
CA VAL A 458 -12.90 3.23 -16.72
C VAL A 458 -11.99 4.28 -17.37
N ALA A 459 -11.66 5.34 -16.65
CA ALA A 459 -10.82 6.41 -17.16
C ALA A 459 -9.40 5.90 -17.54
N PRO A 460 -8.62 6.64 -18.34
CA PRO A 460 -7.20 6.34 -18.54
C PRO A 460 -6.45 6.22 -17.22
N ARG A 461 -5.60 5.20 -17.08
CA ARG A 461 -4.75 4.98 -15.89
C ARG A 461 -5.56 4.89 -14.58
N ASP A 462 -6.71 4.24 -14.64
CA ASP A 462 -7.68 4.18 -13.56
C ASP A 462 -8.28 2.76 -13.39
N ALA A 463 -9.08 2.55 -12.33
CA ALA A 463 -9.73 1.29 -12.03
C ALA A 463 -11.11 1.50 -11.38
N VAL A 464 -11.96 0.47 -11.47
CA VAL A 464 -13.25 0.38 -10.77
C VAL A 464 -13.25 -0.91 -9.98
N ALA A 465 -13.73 -0.88 -8.74
CA ALA A 465 -13.91 -2.09 -7.94
C ALA A 465 -15.21 -2.07 -7.12
N LEU A 466 -15.91 -3.20 -7.15
CA LEU A 466 -17.21 -3.41 -6.52
C LEU A 466 -17.15 -4.66 -5.64
N HIS A 467 -17.77 -4.64 -4.46
CA HIS A 467 -17.91 -5.84 -3.63
C HIS A 467 -19.21 -5.86 -2.84
N ILE A 468 -19.59 -7.04 -2.34
CA ILE A 468 -20.87 -7.25 -1.63
C ILE A 468 -21.07 -6.36 -0.40
N GLY A 469 -20.02 -6.11 0.38
CA GLY A 469 -20.04 -5.17 1.50
C GLY A 469 -20.16 -3.68 1.11
N ALA A 470 -20.06 -3.34 -0.18
CA ALA A 470 -20.23 -1.99 -0.71
C ALA A 470 -21.56 -1.84 -1.49
N LYS A 471 -22.49 -2.77 -1.30
CA LYS A 471 -23.83 -2.70 -1.88
C LYS A 471 -24.64 -1.61 -1.16
N GLY A 472 -25.04 -0.60 -1.91
CA GLY A 472 -25.83 0.53 -1.42
C GLY A 472 -27.15 0.70 -2.18
N THR A 473 -27.80 1.83 -1.95
CA THR A 473 -28.86 2.32 -2.82
C THR A 473 -28.23 3.05 -4.00
N ALA A 474 -28.70 2.76 -5.22
CA ALA A 474 -28.32 3.58 -6.37
C ALA A 474 -28.70 5.02 -6.07
N ILE A 475 -27.75 5.95 -6.16
CA ILE A 475 -28.12 7.33 -6.41
C ILE A 475 -28.76 7.27 -7.80
N GLY A 476 -30.07 7.53 -7.89
CA GLY A 476 -30.74 7.59 -9.18
C GLY A 476 -29.98 8.55 -10.08
N VAL A 477 -29.86 8.27 -11.37
CA VAL A 477 -29.21 9.22 -12.28
C VAL A 477 -30.32 9.95 -13.01
N ILE A 478 -30.30 11.28 -12.99
CA ILE A 478 -31.26 12.12 -13.68
C ILE A 478 -30.57 12.70 -14.90
N SER A 479 -31.14 12.49 -16.10
CA SER A 479 -30.67 13.21 -17.29
C SER A 479 -31.10 14.68 -17.19
N VAL A 480 -30.14 15.56 -16.94
CA VAL A 480 -30.33 17.00 -16.81
C VAL A 480 -30.00 17.69 -18.12
N THR A 481 -31.00 18.28 -18.77
CA THR A 481 -30.83 19.12 -19.95
C THR A 481 -30.64 20.58 -19.53
N PHE A 482 -29.42 21.06 -19.67
CA PHE A 482 -29.06 22.47 -19.54
C PHE A 482 -29.39 23.18 -20.85
N SER A 483 -30.13 24.28 -20.75
CA SER A 483 -30.56 25.09 -21.89
C SER A 483 -30.30 26.55 -21.60
N GLU A 484 -29.51 27.21 -22.42
CA GLU A 484 -29.10 28.59 -22.23
C GLU A 484 -29.44 29.42 -23.47
N VAL A 485 -30.12 30.55 -23.29
CA VAL A 485 -30.37 31.50 -24.37
C VAL A 485 -29.30 32.59 -24.34
N ALA A 486 -28.39 32.53 -25.31
CA ALA A 486 -27.28 33.47 -25.44
C ALA A 486 -27.00 33.78 -26.91
N THR A 487 -26.96 35.07 -27.25
CA THR A 487 -26.52 35.52 -28.57
C THR A 487 -25.00 35.63 -28.59
N THR A 488 -24.38 34.97 -29.56
CA THR A 488 -22.94 35.01 -29.79
C THR A 488 -22.59 35.72 -31.09
N THR A 489 -21.34 36.20 -31.18
CA THR A 489 -20.76 36.57 -32.48
C THR A 489 -20.06 35.37 -33.12
N PHE A 490 -19.76 35.47 -34.43
CA PHE A 490 -19.12 34.38 -35.15
C PHE A 490 -17.77 34.01 -34.51
N GLY A 491 -17.62 32.72 -34.15
CA GLY A 491 -16.43 32.19 -33.49
C GLY A 491 -16.54 32.05 -31.97
N GLU A 492 -17.55 32.64 -31.32
CA GLU A 492 -17.79 32.41 -29.89
C GLU A 492 -18.68 31.18 -29.67
N ASN A 493 -18.45 30.45 -28.58
CA ASN A 493 -19.24 29.28 -28.19
C ASN A 493 -19.59 29.33 -26.70
N ILE A 494 -20.70 28.69 -26.33
CA ILE A 494 -21.18 28.59 -24.95
C ILE A 494 -20.83 27.21 -24.38
N PHE A 495 -20.33 27.21 -23.16
CA PHE A 495 -19.94 26.02 -22.40
C PHE A 495 -20.54 26.05 -20.99
N LEU A 496 -20.51 24.92 -20.30
CA LEU A 496 -21.04 24.71 -18.95
C LEU A 496 -19.94 24.18 -18.02
N THR A 497 -19.90 24.69 -16.80
CA THR A 497 -19.07 24.16 -15.72
C THR A 497 -19.74 24.40 -14.35
N GLY A 498 -19.36 23.64 -13.33
CA GLY A 498 -20.01 23.63 -12.03
C GLY A 498 -19.24 22.87 -10.96
N ASN A 499 -19.82 22.76 -9.76
CA ASN A 499 -19.12 22.19 -8.60
C ASN A 499 -19.06 20.65 -8.58
N LEU A 500 -19.94 19.97 -9.33
CA LEU A 500 -19.91 18.50 -9.45
C LEU A 500 -18.82 18.05 -10.42
N SER A 501 -18.34 16.82 -10.25
CA SER A 501 -17.35 16.22 -11.15
C SER A 501 -17.88 16.06 -12.58
N GLU A 502 -19.17 15.73 -12.71
CA GLU A 502 -19.92 15.65 -13.95
C GLU A 502 -20.11 17.01 -14.62
N LEU A 503 -19.86 18.10 -13.88
CA LEU A 503 -19.83 19.48 -14.32
C LEU A 503 -18.41 20.05 -14.32
N VAL A 504 -17.39 19.20 -14.34
CA VAL A 504 -15.96 19.54 -14.46
C VAL A 504 -15.40 20.50 -13.40
N SER A 505 -15.96 20.50 -12.18
CA SER A 505 -15.36 21.12 -10.98
C SER A 505 -14.84 22.55 -11.15
N TRP A 506 -15.61 23.40 -11.82
CA TRP A 506 -15.29 24.80 -12.14
C TRP A 506 -14.10 25.03 -13.07
N ASP A 507 -13.64 24.02 -13.81
CA ASP A 507 -12.57 24.16 -14.80
C ASP A 507 -13.10 24.82 -16.09
N PRO A 508 -12.68 26.06 -16.44
CA PRO A 508 -13.10 26.71 -17.67
C PRO A 508 -12.39 26.17 -18.92
N TYR A 509 -11.23 25.52 -18.79
CA TYR A 509 -10.45 25.02 -19.93
C TYR A 509 -10.97 23.68 -20.45
N HIS A 510 -11.68 22.94 -19.60
CA HIS A 510 -12.38 21.70 -19.93
C HIS A 510 -13.91 21.83 -19.81
N ALA A 511 -14.43 23.06 -19.85
CA ALA A 511 -15.86 23.32 -19.78
C ALA A 511 -16.62 22.58 -20.88
N ILE A 512 -17.83 22.14 -20.58
CA ILE A 512 -18.61 21.23 -21.41
C ILE A 512 -19.28 22.02 -22.54
N PRO A 513 -19.01 21.74 -23.82
CA PRO A 513 -19.59 22.50 -24.94
C PRO A 513 -21.10 22.28 -25.05
N LEU A 514 -21.86 23.36 -25.23
CA LEU A 514 -23.27 23.27 -25.57
C LEU A 514 -23.45 23.23 -27.10
N SER A 515 -24.46 22.49 -27.56
CA SER A 515 -24.87 22.46 -28.96
C SER A 515 -25.62 23.74 -29.34
N SER A 516 -25.21 24.37 -30.45
CA SER A 516 -25.88 25.53 -31.07
C SER A 516 -26.97 25.14 -32.09
N ALA A 517 -27.38 23.87 -32.16
CA ALA A 517 -28.33 23.38 -33.17
C ALA A 517 -29.67 24.15 -33.19
N THR A 518 -30.04 24.78 -32.08
CA THR A 518 -31.26 25.59 -31.93
C THR A 518 -30.98 27.06 -31.61
N HIS A 519 -29.85 27.60 -32.07
CA HIS A 519 -29.40 28.98 -31.80
C HIS A 519 -30.55 30.02 -31.97
N PRO A 520 -30.74 30.98 -31.03
CA PRO A 520 -29.84 31.38 -29.93
C PRO A 520 -29.94 30.52 -28.67
N LYS A 521 -30.67 29.40 -28.72
CA LYS A 521 -30.72 28.43 -27.63
C LYS A 521 -29.59 27.40 -27.77
N TRP A 522 -28.77 27.31 -26.76
CA TRP A 522 -27.67 26.37 -26.59
C TRP A 522 -28.09 25.27 -25.63
N GLN A 523 -27.76 24.00 -25.93
CA GLN A 523 -28.18 22.89 -25.06
C GLN A 523 -27.13 21.79 -24.90
N VAL A 524 -27.11 21.18 -23.72
CA VAL A 524 -26.41 19.92 -23.45
C VAL A 524 -27.24 19.08 -22.47
N THR A 525 -27.21 17.76 -22.60
CA THR A 525 -27.83 16.85 -21.64
C THR A 525 -26.74 16.02 -20.97
N LEU A 526 -26.71 16.04 -19.65
CA LEU A 526 -25.75 15.33 -18.82
C LEU A 526 -26.49 14.46 -17.81
N ASN A 527 -25.88 13.35 -17.40
CA ASN A 527 -26.43 12.53 -16.33
C ASN A 527 -25.84 13.04 -15.00
N LEU A 528 -26.70 13.53 -14.11
CA LEU A 528 -26.30 13.98 -12.78
C LEU A 528 -26.89 13.07 -11.69
N PRO A 529 -26.25 12.96 -10.52
CA PRO A 529 -26.82 12.19 -9.41
C PRO A 529 -28.15 12.81 -8.94
N SER A 530 -29.16 12.01 -8.59
CA SER A 530 -30.48 12.41 -8.08
C SER A 530 -30.39 13.00 -6.68
N GLU A 531 -31.39 13.79 -6.28
CA GLU A 531 -31.46 14.46 -4.96
C GLU A 531 -30.21 15.27 -4.59
N THR A 532 -29.43 15.69 -5.59
CA THR A 532 -28.11 16.27 -5.37
C THR A 532 -28.17 17.77 -5.65
N PRO A 533 -27.84 18.62 -4.66
CA PRO A 533 -27.68 20.04 -4.88
C PRO A 533 -26.38 20.32 -5.63
N PHE A 534 -26.44 21.18 -6.63
CA PHE A 534 -25.28 21.57 -7.42
C PHE A 534 -25.33 23.05 -7.82
N GLN A 535 -24.14 23.57 -8.11
CA GLN A 535 -23.92 24.91 -8.61
C GLN A 535 -23.30 24.85 -10.00
N TYR A 536 -23.66 25.79 -10.86
CA TYR A 536 -23.15 25.85 -12.22
C TYR A 536 -23.15 27.29 -12.78
N LYS A 537 -22.39 27.50 -13.84
CA LYS A 537 -22.42 28.70 -14.70
C LYS A 537 -22.21 28.31 -16.15
N TYR A 538 -22.73 29.15 -17.05
CA TYR A 538 -22.29 29.14 -18.43
C TYR A 538 -21.04 30.02 -18.59
N VAL A 539 -20.16 29.61 -19.51
CA VAL A 539 -19.00 30.41 -19.92
C VAL A 539 -19.01 30.55 -21.42
N ARG A 540 -18.63 31.73 -21.90
CA ARG A 540 -18.47 32.04 -23.31
C ARG A 540 -16.98 32.08 -23.59
N ILE A 541 -16.54 31.25 -24.51
CA ILE A 541 -15.18 31.34 -25.04
C ILE A 541 -15.26 32.16 -26.31
N GLU A 542 -14.62 33.33 -26.29
CA GLU A 542 -14.54 34.23 -27.43
C GLU A 542 -13.58 33.69 -28.51
N SER A 543 -13.66 34.25 -29.72
CA SER A 543 -12.81 33.84 -30.85
C SER A 543 -11.30 34.04 -30.61
N ASN A 544 -10.93 34.90 -29.66
CA ASN A 544 -9.55 35.13 -29.21
C ASN A 544 -9.11 34.18 -28.07
N GLY A 545 -9.98 33.26 -27.63
CA GLY A 545 -9.74 32.34 -26.52
C GLY A 545 -10.03 32.91 -25.12
N ALA A 546 -10.51 34.15 -25.01
CA ALA A 546 -10.88 34.73 -23.72
C ALA A 546 -12.12 34.04 -23.15
N VAL A 547 -12.09 33.76 -21.84
CA VAL A 547 -13.20 33.14 -21.12
C VAL A 547 -14.01 34.23 -20.43
N VAL A 548 -15.25 34.43 -20.86
CA VAL A 548 -16.21 35.33 -20.24
C VAL A 548 -17.21 34.50 -19.45
N TRP A 549 -17.26 34.71 -18.13
CA TRP A 549 -18.20 34.04 -17.23
C TRP A 549 -19.51 34.80 -17.15
N GLU A 550 -20.59 34.08 -16.88
CA GLU A 550 -21.81 34.70 -16.36
C GLU A 550 -21.55 35.48 -15.06
N SER A 551 -22.33 36.55 -14.86
CA SER A 551 -22.27 37.34 -13.63
C SER A 551 -22.64 36.53 -12.37
N ASP A 552 -22.14 36.97 -11.21
CA ASP A 552 -22.51 36.39 -9.91
C ASP A 552 -23.94 36.77 -9.49
N PRO A 553 -24.62 35.92 -8.69
CA PRO A 553 -24.12 34.67 -8.08
C PRO A 553 -24.22 33.45 -9.01
N ASN A 554 -23.47 32.39 -8.66
CA ASN A 554 -23.61 31.05 -9.26
C ASN A 554 -25.08 30.62 -9.34
N ARG A 555 -25.45 29.91 -10.42
CA ARG A 555 -26.75 29.25 -10.51
C ARG A 555 -26.74 28.05 -9.56
N ASN A 556 -27.89 27.74 -8.96
CA ASN A 556 -28.06 26.64 -8.03
C ASN A 556 -29.27 25.81 -8.46
N ALA A 557 -29.15 24.50 -8.41
CA ALA A 557 -30.25 23.58 -8.67
C ALA A 557 -30.11 22.32 -7.79
N ILE A 558 -31.20 21.56 -7.66
CA ILE A 558 -31.21 20.25 -7.01
C ILE A 558 -31.84 19.28 -8.00
N THR A 559 -31.19 18.18 -8.30
CA THR A 559 -31.79 17.13 -9.13
C THR A 559 -32.97 16.48 -8.39
N PRO A 560 -34.06 16.10 -9.09
CA PRO A 560 -35.21 15.47 -8.46
C PRO A 560 -34.87 14.08 -7.90
N SER A 561 -35.73 13.59 -7.01
CA SER A 561 -35.61 12.26 -6.39
C SER A 561 -36.03 11.10 -7.28
N SER A 562 -36.78 11.39 -8.33
CA SER A 562 -37.26 10.43 -9.30
C SER A 562 -37.59 11.12 -10.64
N GLY A 563 -37.69 10.32 -11.70
CA GLY A 563 -37.92 10.80 -13.07
C GLY A 563 -36.69 10.64 -13.95
N ASN A 564 -36.90 10.42 -15.25
CA ASN A 564 -35.81 10.16 -16.19
C ASN A 564 -35.18 11.44 -16.74
N TYR A 565 -35.80 12.61 -16.53
CA TYR A 565 -35.35 13.87 -17.09
C TYR A 565 -35.62 15.06 -16.16
N TYR A 566 -34.72 16.05 -16.18
CA TYR A 566 -34.86 17.34 -15.53
C TYR A 566 -34.32 18.41 -16.47
N SER A 567 -34.97 19.56 -16.60
CA SER A 567 -34.52 20.60 -17.54
C SER A 567 -34.34 21.93 -16.84
N LEU A 568 -33.20 22.56 -17.08
CA LEU A 568 -32.85 23.89 -16.65
C LEU A 568 -32.89 24.80 -17.88
N ALA A 569 -33.77 25.81 -17.84
CA ALA A 569 -33.91 26.79 -18.90
C ALA A 569 -33.47 28.15 -18.38
N ASP A 570 -32.38 28.64 -18.94
CA ASP A 570 -31.62 29.78 -18.50
C ASP A 570 -31.47 30.82 -19.63
N SER A 571 -31.08 32.03 -19.24
CA SER A 571 -30.71 33.12 -20.13
C SER A 571 -29.51 33.86 -19.57
N TRP A 572 -28.64 34.33 -20.44
CA TRP A 572 -27.30 34.82 -20.07
C TRP A 572 -27.38 35.96 -19.07
N ARG A 573 -26.57 35.89 -18.00
CA ARG A 573 -26.53 36.88 -16.92
C ARG A 573 -25.29 37.78 -16.94
#